data_AF-A0A8H3CS01-F1
#
_entry.id   AF-A0A8H3CS01-F1
#
_cell.length_a   1.000
_cell.length_b   1.000
_cell.length_c   1.000
_cell.angle_alpha   90.00
_cell.angle_beta   90.00
_cell.angle_gamma   90.00
#
_symmetry.space_group_name_H-M   'P 1'
#
loop_
_entity.id
_entity.type
_entity.pdbx_description
1 polymer ?
#
loop_
_entity_poly.entity_id
_entity_poly.type
_entity_poly.pdbx_seq_one_letter_code
_entity_poly.pdbx_strand_id
1 'polypeptide(L)'
;MGKAAFEFHPKNHTVTESSLAKPCSAIDGGFRTGFVPVKEEKGDDLPVRKFKVVDDKPHWFYCGQVGHCPAGMVFVVNPPKSGNTFEKFEGKAKESGGKW
;
A
#
# COMPACT_ATOMS: atom_id res chain seq x y z
N MET A 1 -12.48 16.69 0.93
CA MET A 1 -11.14 16.04 0.97
C MET A 1 -11.08 15.12 2.19
N GLY A 2 -10.93 13.82 1.97
CA GLY A 2 -10.95 12.80 3.02
C GLY A 2 -9.56 12.45 3.57
N LYS A 3 -9.51 11.50 4.52
CA LYS A 3 -8.27 10.89 4.99
C LYS A 3 -8.42 9.38 4.91
N ALA A 4 -7.40 8.69 4.41
CA ALA A 4 -7.26 7.25 4.58
C ALA A 4 -6.39 6.98 5.81
N ALA A 5 -6.82 6.08 6.68
CA ALA A 5 -6.09 5.68 7.88
C ALA A 5 -5.57 4.25 7.69
N PHE A 6 -4.27 4.06 7.89
CA PHE A 6 -3.60 2.77 7.85
C PHE A 6 -3.21 2.38 9.25
N GLU A 7 -3.87 1.38 9.80
CA GLU A 7 -3.53 0.74 11.08
C GLU A 7 -2.51 -0.37 10.83
N PHE A 8 -1.41 -0.36 11.57
CA PHE A 8 -0.31 -1.32 11.40
C PHE A 8 -0.46 -2.44 12.41
N HIS A 9 -0.75 -3.65 11.92
CA HIS A 9 -0.77 -4.88 12.71
C HIS A 9 0.66 -5.44 12.93
N PRO A 10 0.83 -6.44 13.83
CA PRO A 10 2.13 -7.04 14.14
C PRO A 10 2.96 -7.45 12.90
N LYS A 11 4.27 -7.59 13.13
CA LYS A 11 5.35 -7.72 12.14
C LYS A 11 5.79 -6.35 11.60
N ASN A 12 6.35 -6.30 10.39
CA ASN A 12 6.95 -5.10 9.85
C ASN A 12 6.42 -4.80 8.46
N HIS A 13 5.72 -3.67 8.33
CA HIS A 13 5.03 -3.27 7.11
C HIS A 13 5.36 -1.83 6.73
N THR A 14 5.08 -1.48 5.48
CA THR A 14 5.07 -0.09 5.01
C THR A 14 3.72 0.21 4.34
N VAL A 15 3.44 1.50 4.19
CA VAL A 15 2.51 2.00 3.18
C VAL A 15 3.31 2.92 2.28
N THR A 16 3.56 2.45 1.06
CA THR A 16 4.39 3.12 0.07
C THR A 16 3.57 3.33 -1.19
N GLU A 17 3.46 4.58 -1.65
CA GLU A 17 2.77 4.90 -2.89
C GLU A 17 3.56 4.41 -4.10
N SER A 18 2.86 3.79 -5.03
CA SER A 18 3.38 3.24 -6.28
C SER A 18 2.50 3.65 -7.46
N SER A 19 2.60 2.91 -8.56
CA SER A 19 1.75 3.11 -9.73
C SER A 19 1.14 1.79 -10.17
N LEU A 20 0.01 1.85 -10.86
CA LEU A 20 -0.59 0.67 -11.48
C LEU A 20 0.40 -0.08 -12.41
N ALA A 21 1.31 0.63 -13.07
CA ALA A 21 2.29 0.04 -13.98
C ALA A 21 3.43 -0.67 -13.25
N LYS A 22 3.84 -0.16 -12.08
CA LYS A 22 4.91 -0.69 -11.25
C LYS A 22 4.42 -0.82 -9.81
N PRO A 23 3.62 -1.85 -9.48
CA PRO A 23 2.90 -1.94 -8.21
C PRO A 23 3.82 -2.08 -7.00
N CYS A 24 4.98 -2.72 -7.18
CA CYS A 24 5.94 -3.00 -6.12
C CYS A 24 7.15 -2.05 -6.10
N SER A 25 7.08 -0.93 -6.82
CA SER A 25 8.14 0.08 -6.84
C SER A 25 7.58 1.44 -6.44
N ALA A 26 8.27 2.13 -5.54
CA ALA A 26 7.84 3.44 -5.08
C ALA A 26 7.90 4.48 -6.21
N ILE A 27 6.92 5.38 -6.27
CA ILE A 27 6.99 6.56 -7.14
C ILE A 27 7.79 7.69 -6.46
N ASP A 28 8.41 8.54 -7.26
CA ASP A 28 9.13 9.71 -6.77
C ASP A 28 8.16 10.75 -6.19
N GLY A 29 8.48 11.30 -5.02
CA GLY A 29 7.64 12.27 -4.32
C GLY A 29 6.32 11.70 -3.74
N GLY A 30 6.06 10.40 -3.91
CA GLY A 30 4.86 9.75 -3.36
C GLY A 30 4.88 9.60 -1.84
N PHE A 31 3.72 9.30 -1.26
CA PHE A 31 3.58 9.05 0.17
C PHE A 31 4.35 7.79 0.60
N ARG A 32 5.14 7.90 1.68
CA ARG A 32 5.89 6.77 2.26
C ARG A 32 5.88 6.87 3.77
N THR A 33 5.49 5.79 4.45
CA THR A 33 5.59 5.72 5.91
C THR A 33 6.97 5.31 6.40
N GLY A 34 7.79 4.71 5.53
CA GLY A 34 8.88 3.85 5.96
C GLY A 34 8.38 2.56 6.62
N PHE A 35 9.29 1.73 7.12
CA PHE A 35 8.97 0.55 7.91
C PHE A 35 8.42 0.94 9.28
N VAL A 36 7.26 0.38 9.61
CA VAL A 36 6.61 0.54 10.91
C VAL A 36 6.57 -0.84 11.56
N PRO A 37 7.58 -1.20 12.38
CA PRO A 37 7.60 -2.46 13.09
C PRO A 37 6.63 -2.41 14.28
N VAL A 38 5.83 -3.46 14.41
CA VAL A 38 4.89 -3.66 15.52
C VAL A 38 5.20 -5.01 16.16
N LYS A 39 5.50 -4.99 17.46
CA LYS A 39 5.77 -6.21 18.25
C LYS A 39 4.51 -7.07 18.31
N GLU A 40 4.68 -8.37 18.57
CA GLU A 40 3.54 -9.27 18.84
C GLU A 40 2.91 -8.89 20.18
N GLU A 41 1.91 -8.01 20.16
CA GLU A 41 1.20 -7.52 21.33
C GLU A 41 -0.32 -7.58 21.09
N LYS A 42 -1.06 -7.97 22.13
CA LYS A 42 -2.53 -8.09 22.19
C LYS A 42 -3.19 -6.77 22.62
N GLY A 43 -2.86 -5.66 21.95
CA GLY A 43 -3.31 -4.32 22.35
C GLY A 43 -4.18 -3.63 21.31
N ASP A 44 -5.18 -2.87 21.78
CA ASP A 44 -6.10 -2.07 20.95
C ASP A 44 -5.46 -0.74 20.43
N ASP A 45 -4.22 -0.42 20.84
CA ASP A 45 -3.52 0.82 20.47
C ASP A 45 -2.45 0.57 19.38
N LEU A 46 -2.92 0.23 18.18
CA LEU A 46 -2.04 -0.02 17.04
C LEU A 46 -1.60 1.29 16.36
N PRO A 47 -0.36 1.38 15.86
CA PRO A 47 0.10 2.58 15.17
C PRO A 47 -0.75 2.89 13.94
N VAL A 48 -1.22 4.13 13.83
CA VAL A 48 -1.93 4.62 12.65
C VAL A 48 -1.08 5.63 11.88
N ARG A 49 -1.05 5.52 10.55
CA ARG A 49 -0.55 6.56 9.64
C ARG A 49 -1.68 7.04 8.74
N LYS A 50 -1.74 8.35 8.53
CA LYS A 50 -2.83 9.00 7.79
C LYS A 50 -2.29 9.49 6.45
N PHE A 51 -2.93 9.07 5.37
CA PHE A 51 -2.77 9.67 4.06
C PHE A 51 -3.86 10.71 3.83
N LYS A 52 -3.45 11.92 3.44
CA LYS A 52 -4.39 12.99 3.06
C LYS A 52 -4.79 12.76 1.61
N VAL A 53 -6.08 12.51 1.37
CA VAL A 53 -6.61 12.35 0.02
C VAL A 53 -6.75 13.73 -0.61
N VAL A 54 -5.90 14.02 -1.60
CA VAL A 54 -5.76 15.35 -2.21
C VAL A 54 -6.62 15.53 -3.46
N ASP A 55 -6.99 14.45 -4.13
CA ASP A 55 -7.87 14.44 -5.29
C ASP A 55 -8.75 13.17 -5.33
N ASP A 56 -9.55 13.02 -6.39
CA ASP A 56 -10.45 11.88 -6.62
C ASP A 56 -9.79 10.77 -7.47
N LYS A 57 -8.50 10.90 -7.78
CA LYS A 57 -7.78 9.93 -8.60
C LYS A 57 -7.40 8.70 -7.78
N PRO A 58 -7.17 7.56 -8.45
CA PRO A 58 -6.66 6.38 -7.79
C PRO A 58 -5.23 6.60 -7.26
N HIS A 59 -5.03 6.33 -5.98
CA HIS A 59 -3.70 6.28 -5.36
C HIS A 59 -3.37 4.84 -5.02
N TRP A 60 -2.27 4.34 -5.56
CA TRP A 60 -1.87 2.93 -5.50
C TRP A 60 -0.81 2.75 -4.43
N PHE A 61 -0.96 1.76 -3.56
CA PHE A 61 -0.05 1.53 -2.44
C PHE A 61 0.38 0.07 -2.35
N TYR A 62 1.57 -0.16 -1.84
CA TYR A 62 2.08 -1.49 -1.53
C TYR A 62 2.84 -1.50 -0.20
N CYS A 63 2.99 -2.71 0.35
CA CYS A 63 3.94 -2.97 1.42
C CYS A 63 5.32 -3.31 0.83
N GLY A 64 6.33 -2.54 1.19
CA GLY A 64 7.72 -2.68 0.75
C GLY A 64 8.52 -3.75 1.48
N GLN A 65 7.88 -4.54 2.35
CA GLN A 65 8.51 -5.72 2.93
C GLN A 65 8.76 -6.78 1.86
N VAL A 66 9.91 -7.45 1.93
CA VAL A 66 10.29 -8.49 0.98
C VAL A 66 9.22 -9.58 0.95
N GLY A 67 8.74 -9.90 -0.25
CA GLY A 67 7.71 -10.92 -0.46
C GLY A 67 6.27 -10.46 -0.23
N HIS A 68 6.01 -9.35 0.47
CA HIS A 68 4.65 -8.93 0.80
C HIS A 68 3.87 -8.41 -0.42
N CYS A 69 4.47 -7.50 -1.20
CA CYS A 69 3.84 -7.00 -2.43
C CYS A 69 3.53 -8.12 -3.45
N PRO A 70 4.48 -9.01 -3.82
CA PRO A 70 4.16 -10.12 -4.72
C PRO A 70 3.26 -11.20 -4.10
N ALA A 71 3.07 -11.21 -2.77
CA ALA A 71 2.02 -12.00 -2.13
C ALA A 71 0.62 -11.33 -2.22
N GLY A 72 0.52 -10.12 -2.79
CA GLY A 72 -0.74 -9.39 -2.95
C GLY A 72 -1.00 -8.33 -1.86
N MET A 73 -0.02 -8.00 -1.03
CA MET A 73 -0.17 -6.94 -0.01
C MET A 73 -0.11 -5.54 -0.65
N VAL A 74 -1.19 -5.20 -1.33
CA VAL A 74 -1.41 -3.96 -2.05
C VAL A 74 -2.77 -3.37 -1.72
N PHE A 75 -2.93 -2.06 -1.92
CA PHE A 75 -4.16 -1.34 -1.63
C PHE A 75 -4.32 -0.15 -2.58
N VAL A 76 -5.55 0.34 -2.76
CA VAL A 76 -5.86 1.51 -3.56
C VAL A 76 -6.88 2.42 -2.86
N VAL A 77 -6.57 3.71 -2.79
CA VAL A 77 -7.56 4.76 -2.46
C VAL A 77 -8.23 5.21 -3.74
N ASN A 78 -9.55 5.41 -3.72
CA ASN A 78 -10.37 5.80 -4.87
C ASN A 78 -10.19 4.87 -6.09
N PRO A 79 -10.37 3.54 -5.95
CA PRO A 79 -10.27 2.64 -7.10
C PRO A 79 -11.30 3.00 -8.18
N PRO A 80 -10.91 2.92 -9.46
CA PRO A 80 -11.89 3.04 -10.53
C PRO A 80 -12.75 1.77 -10.59
N LYS A 81 -14.04 1.95 -10.93
CA LYS A 81 -15.01 0.83 -11.01
C LYS A 81 -14.81 -0.08 -12.23
N SER A 82 -14.07 0.39 -13.23
CA SER A 82 -13.77 -0.34 -14.47
C SER A 82 -12.42 0.10 -15.03
N GLY A 83 -11.92 -0.65 -16.02
CA GLY A 83 -10.61 -0.35 -16.61
C GLY A 83 -9.48 -0.77 -15.68
N ASN A 84 -8.84 0.18 -15.00
CA ASN A 84 -7.65 -0.04 -14.18
C ASN A 84 -8.02 -0.37 -12.72
N THR A 85 -8.73 -1.48 -12.51
CA THR A 85 -9.31 -1.83 -11.20
C THR A 85 -8.27 -2.32 -10.17
N PHE A 86 -8.72 -2.51 -8.93
CA PHE A 86 -7.91 -3.14 -7.88
C PHE A 86 -7.42 -4.53 -8.26
N GLU A 87 -8.27 -5.36 -8.87
CA GLU A 87 -7.91 -6.74 -9.26
C GLU A 87 -6.75 -6.74 -10.26
N LYS A 88 -6.72 -5.77 -11.19
CA LYS A 88 -5.58 -5.61 -12.10
C LYS A 88 -4.31 -5.18 -11.37
N PHE A 89 -4.45 -4.30 -10.38
CA PHE A 89 -3.31 -3.86 -9.57
C PHE A 89 -2.72 -5.02 -8.76
N GLU A 90 -3.57 -5.79 -8.07
CA GLU A 90 -3.17 -6.95 -7.30
C GLU A 90 -2.56 -8.06 -8.19
N GLY A 91 -3.15 -8.32 -9.36
CA GLY A 91 -2.62 -9.25 -10.34
C GLY A 91 -1.20 -8.88 -10.79
N LYS A 92 -0.98 -7.61 -11.16
CA LYS A 92 0.35 -7.11 -11.52
C LYS A 92 1.34 -7.17 -10.36
N ALA A 93 0.88 -6.97 -9.13
CA ALA A 93 1.73 -7.08 -7.95
C ALA A 93 2.25 -8.51 -7.81
N LYS A 94 1.35 -9.50 -7.92
CA LYS A 94 1.70 -10.93 -7.89
C LYS A 94 2.64 -11.34 -9.04
N GLU A 95 2.44 -10.77 -10.23
CA GLU A 95 3.31 -10.99 -11.41
C GLU A 95 4.70 -10.37 -11.29
N SER A 96 4.90 -9.36 -10.42
CA SER A 96 6.20 -8.69 -10.25
C SER A 96 7.32 -9.64 -9.81
N GLY A 97 6.96 -10.78 -9.19
CA GLY A 97 7.90 -11.85 -8.86
C GLY A 97 9.06 -11.43 -7.95
N GLY A 98 8.89 -10.35 -7.18
CA GLY A 98 9.96 -9.79 -6.35
C GLY A 98 11.09 -9.13 -7.15
N LYS A 99 10.81 -8.66 -8.36
CA LYS A 99 11.72 -7.82 -9.16
C LYS A 99 11.42 -6.36 -8.78
N TRP A 100 12.31 -5.75 -8.00
CA TRP A 100 12.15 -4.42 -7.40
C TRP A 100 12.91 -3.36 -8.18
#